data_AF-A0A8D8RXU2-F1
#
_entry.id   AF-A0A8D8RXU2-F1
#
_cell.length_a   1.000
_cell.length_b   1.000
_cell.length_c   1.000
_cell.angle_alpha   90.00
_cell.angle_beta   90.00
_cell.angle_gamma   90.00
#
_symmetry.space_group_name_H-M   'P 1'
#
loop_
_entity.id
_entity.type
_entity.pdbx_description
1 polymer ?
#
loop_
_entity_poly.entity_id
_entity_poly.type
_entity_poly.pdbx_seq_one_letter_code
_entity_poly.pdbx_strand_id
1 'polypeptide(L)'
;MPRGTRRLLANVKPDVSSLPPTEGAARQHLYRPYHQVQQWLGNNLPPQDWGWTMKGDVLVPNQTEDPPAPQVLLQTIFCRFMKDCSSRFMKESVVVGRQCCHVTQRALIVREVA
;
A
#
# COMPACT_ATOMS: atom_id res chain seq x y z
N MET A 1 26.81 -23.59 -29.96
CA MET A 1 26.28 -23.53 -28.58
C MET A 1 26.68 -22.20 -27.95
N PRO A 2 25.80 -21.20 -27.79
CA PRO A 2 26.19 -19.95 -27.16
C PRO A 2 26.27 -20.14 -25.63
N ARG A 3 27.34 -19.63 -25.05
CA ARG A 3 27.65 -19.70 -23.61
C ARG A 3 26.69 -18.78 -22.86
N GLY A 4 25.89 -19.34 -21.96
CA GLY A 4 25.00 -18.59 -21.09
C GLY A 4 25.79 -17.64 -20.19
N THR A 5 25.65 -16.35 -20.42
CA THR A 5 26.14 -15.30 -19.53
C THR A 5 25.28 -15.31 -18.27
N ARG A 6 25.85 -15.80 -17.17
CA ARG A 6 25.25 -15.74 -15.84
C ARG A 6 25.11 -14.25 -15.48
N ARG A 7 23.89 -13.69 -15.58
CA ARG A 7 23.60 -12.33 -15.10
C ARG A 7 23.93 -12.29 -13.61
N LEU A 8 24.99 -11.58 -13.25
CA LEU A 8 25.18 -11.10 -11.89
C LEU A 8 24.02 -10.13 -11.63
N LEU A 9 23.12 -10.48 -10.72
CA LEU A 9 22.08 -9.56 -10.27
C LEU A 9 22.80 -8.43 -9.55
N ALA A 10 23.06 -7.35 -10.29
CA ALA A 10 23.49 -6.10 -9.70
C ALA A 10 22.48 -5.74 -8.60
N ASN A 11 22.98 -5.25 -7.47
CA ASN A 11 22.18 -4.74 -6.37
C ASN A 11 21.47 -3.45 -6.82
N VAL A 12 20.48 -3.60 -7.70
CA VAL A 12 19.64 -2.52 -8.21
C VAL A 12 18.55 -2.34 -7.16
N LYS A 13 18.50 -1.15 -6.55
CA LYS A 13 17.32 -0.77 -5.75
C LYS A 13 16.11 -0.86 -6.69
N PRO A 14 15.10 -1.70 -6.38
CA PRO A 14 13.90 -1.73 -7.20
C PRO A 14 13.22 -0.37 -7.11
N ASP A 15 13.00 0.26 -8.27
CA ASP A 15 12.16 1.44 -8.34
C ASP A 15 10.71 1.00 -8.12
N VAL A 16 10.12 1.45 -7.02
CA VAL A 16 8.75 1.09 -6.64
C VAL A 16 7.75 1.52 -7.72
N SER A 17 8.07 2.58 -8.47
CA SER A 17 7.25 3.09 -9.58
C SER A 17 7.19 2.14 -10.78
N SER A 18 8.15 1.22 -10.89
CA SER A 18 8.22 0.23 -11.98
C SER A 18 7.41 -1.03 -11.71
N LEU A 19 6.88 -1.18 -10.49
CA LEU A 19 6.08 -2.35 -10.13
C LEU A 19 4.71 -2.27 -10.81
N PRO A 20 4.21 -3.39 -11.36
CA PRO A 20 2.84 -3.44 -11.82
C PRO A 20 1.89 -3.21 -10.62
N PRO A 21 0.73 -2.59 -10.84
CA PRO A 21 -0.28 -2.49 -9.80
C PRO A 21 -0.71 -3.90 -9.35
N THR A 22 -1.03 -4.04 -8.07
CA THR A 22 -1.66 -5.27 -7.58
C THR A 22 -3.03 -5.46 -8.21
N GLU A 23 -3.54 -6.69 -8.22
CA GLU A 23 -4.86 -6.99 -8.77
C GLU A 23 -5.97 -6.16 -8.12
N GLY A 24 -5.99 -6.05 -6.77
CA GLY A 24 -6.95 -5.21 -6.07
C GLY A 24 -6.81 -3.72 -6.43
N ALA A 25 -5.59 -3.21 -6.58
CA ALA A 25 -5.37 -1.83 -6.99
C ALA A 25 -5.87 -1.57 -8.43
N ALA A 26 -5.63 -2.52 -9.34
CA ALA A 26 -6.16 -2.45 -10.70
C ALA A 26 -7.69 -2.48 -10.72
N ARG A 27 -8.33 -3.34 -9.91
CA ARG A 27 -9.80 -3.41 -9.79
C ARG A 27 -10.39 -2.08 -9.32
N GLN A 28 -9.85 -1.51 -8.25
CA GLN A 28 -10.27 -0.19 -7.75
C GLN A 28 -10.06 0.91 -8.80
N HIS A 29 -8.96 0.84 -9.56
CA HIS A 29 -8.70 1.77 -10.65
C HIS A 29 -9.72 1.68 -11.78
N LEU A 30 -10.23 0.50 -12.11
CA LEU A 30 -11.26 0.30 -13.14
C LEU A 30 -12.67 0.73 -12.69
N TYR A 31 -12.98 0.61 -11.40
CA TYR A 31 -14.28 1.03 -10.89
C TYR A 31 -14.54 2.54 -10.99
N ARG A 32 -13.52 3.37 -10.79
CA ARG A 32 -13.67 4.82 -10.85
C ARG A 32 -14.11 5.37 -12.22
N PRO A 33 -13.45 5.04 -13.35
CA PRO A 33 -13.92 5.48 -14.67
C PRO A 33 -15.27 4.86 -15.01
N TYR A 34 -15.54 3.62 -14.59
CA TYR A 34 -16.87 3.02 -14.78
C TYR A 34 -17.96 3.82 -14.06
N HIS A 35 -17.75 4.16 -12.78
CA HIS A 35 -18.67 4.98 -12.00
C HIS A 35 -18.91 6.35 -12.65
N GLN A 36 -17.84 6.99 -13.12
CA GLN A 36 -17.93 8.28 -13.81
C GLN A 36 -18.78 8.21 -15.08
N VAL A 37 -18.61 7.15 -15.87
CA VAL A 37 -19.41 6.92 -17.09
C VAL A 37 -20.88 6.66 -16.74
N GLN A 38 -21.15 5.88 -15.68
CA GLN A 38 -22.51 5.61 -15.22
C GLN A 38 -23.23 6.88 -14.75
N GLN A 39 -22.51 7.79 -14.08
CA GLN A 39 -23.05 9.11 -13.74
C GLN A 39 -23.40 9.94 -14.97
N TRP A 40 -22.57 9.92 -16.02
CA TRP A 40 -22.88 10.60 -17.28
C TRP A 40 -24.11 10.03 -17.99
N LEU A 41 -24.38 8.74 -17.80
CA LEU A 41 -25.59 8.07 -18.30
C LEU A 41 -26.82 8.32 -17.43
N GLY A 42 -26.70 9.06 -16.32
CA GLY A 42 -27.80 9.34 -15.39
C GLY A 42 -28.09 8.20 -14.40
N ASN A 43 -27.23 7.18 -14.34
CA ASN A 43 -27.35 6.09 -13.38
C ASN A 43 -26.68 6.49 -12.06
N ASN A 44 -27.50 6.64 -11.01
CA ASN A 44 -27.02 6.97 -9.67
C ASN A 44 -26.55 5.71 -8.95
N LEU A 45 -25.26 5.40 -9.08
CA LEU A 45 -24.61 4.31 -8.37
C LEU A 45 -23.94 4.81 -7.08
N PRO A 46 -24.04 4.06 -5.96
CA PRO A 46 -23.43 4.43 -4.69
C PRO A 46 -21.89 4.44 -4.82
N PRO A 47 -21.20 5.57 -4.63
CA PRO A 47 -19.77 5.68 -4.93
C PRO A 47 -18.88 4.72 -4.11
N GLN A 48 -19.33 4.33 -2.92
CA GLN A 48 -18.62 3.43 -2.01
C GLN A 48 -18.39 2.02 -2.61
N ASP A 49 -19.29 1.57 -3.48
CA ASP A 49 -19.18 0.28 -4.16
C ASP A 49 -18.28 0.34 -5.40
N TRP A 50 -17.89 1.54 -5.83
CA TRP A 50 -17.17 1.78 -7.09
C TRP A 50 -15.83 2.50 -6.89
N GLY A 51 -15.10 2.09 -5.86
CA GLY A 51 -13.73 2.53 -5.61
C GLY A 51 -13.59 3.94 -5.06
N TRP A 52 -14.62 4.41 -4.38
CA TRP A 52 -14.55 5.55 -3.49
C TRP A 52 -14.77 5.14 -2.05
N THR A 53 -14.31 5.96 -1.11
CA THR A 53 -14.57 5.78 0.31
C THR A 53 -14.87 7.14 0.91
N MET A 54 -15.85 7.20 1.80
CA MET A 54 -16.15 8.41 2.56
C MET A 54 -15.13 8.57 3.68
N LYS A 55 -14.42 9.69 3.69
CA LYS A 55 -13.58 10.11 4.82
C LYS A 55 -14.12 11.45 5.33
N GLY A 56 -14.94 11.39 6.38
CA GLY A 56 -15.77 12.53 6.77
C GLY A 56 -16.83 12.79 5.70
N ASP A 57 -16.92 14.04 5.24
CA ASP A 57 -17.86 14.47 4.19
C ASP A 57 -17.23 14.49 2.78
N VAL A 58 -16.03 13.94 2.62
CA VAL A 58 -15.29 13.96 1.36
C VAL A 58 -15.15 12.54 0.79
N LEU A 59 -15.46 12.40 -0.50
CA LEU A 59 -15.17 11.21 -1.28
C LEU A 59 -13.68 11.17 -1.63
N VAL A 60 -12.99 10.14 -1.16
CA VAL A 60 -11.58 9.91 -1.43
C VAL A 60 -11.45 8.61 -2.25
N PRO A 61 -10.59 8.57 -3.28
CA PRO A 61 -10.41 7.37 -4.08
C PRO A 61 -9.83 6.24 -3.21
N ASN A 62 -10.40 5.04 -3.33
CA ASN A 62 -9.86 3.84 -2.73
C ASN A 62 -8.69 3.34 -3.60
N GLN A 63 -7.50 3.17 -3.01
CA GLN A 63 -6.33 2.70 -3.75
C GLN A 63 -6.29 1.18 -3.85
N THR A 64 -6.64 0.46 -2.79
CA THR A 64 -6.70 -1.01 -2.74
C THR A 64 -7.45 -1.45 -1.49
N GLU A 65 -8.16 -2.57 -1.59
CA GLU A 65 -8.75 -3.27 -0.42
C GLU A 65 -7.83 -4.37 0.11
N ASP A 66 -6.82 -4.74 -0.67
CA ASP A 66 -5.86 -5.77 -0.29
C ASP A 66 -5.01 -5.28 0.88
N PRO A 67 -4.62 -6.18 1.81
CA PRO A 67 -3.67 -5.82 2.84
C PRO A 67 -2.34 -5.39 2.21
N PRO A 68 -1.58 -4.49 2.87
CA PRO A 68 -0.31 -3.97 2.34
C PRO A 68 0.74 -5.07 2.10
N ALA A 69 0.61 -6.21 2.78
CA ALA A 69 1.36 -7.42 2.53
C ALA A 69 0.52 -8.65 2.91
N PRO A 70 0.77 -9.83 2.32
CA PRO A 70 0.10 -11.06 2.70
C PRO A 70 0.34 -11.42 4.17
N GLN A 71 -0.68 -11.98 4.83
CA GLN A 71 -0.69 -12.25 6.27
C GLN A 71 0.47 -13.14 6.73
N VAL A 72 0.90 -14.10 5.90
CA VAL A 72 2.05 -14.97 6.18
C VAL A 72 3.34 -14.16 6.35
N LEU A 73 3.54 -13.13 5.50
CA LEU A 73 4.68 -12.24 5.64
C LEU A 73 4.58 -11.43 6.93
N LEU A 74 3.40 -10.91 7.26
CA LEU A 74 3.18 -10.17 8.51
C LEU A 74 3.45 -11.04 9.75
N GLN A 75 3.07 -12.32 9.72
CA GLN A 75 3.35 -13.29 10.78
C GLN A 75 4.84 -13.64 10.91
N THR A 76 5.62 -13.54 9.84
CA THR A 76 7.09 -13.73 9.92
C THR A 76 7.84 -12.47 10.33
N ILE A 77 7.30 -11.28 10.05
CA ILE A 77 7.95 -10.00 10.34
C ILE A 77 7.40 -9.45 11.67
N PHE A 78 7.66 -10.13 12.78
CA PHE A 78 7.47 -9.55 14.12
C PHE A 78 8.81 -9.10 14.69
N CYS A 79 8.86 -7.89 15.27
CA CYS A 79 10.04 -7.47 16.00
C CYS A 79 10.19 -8.33 17.26
N ARG A 80 11.14 -9.28 17.25
CA ARG A 80 11.51 -10.11 18.40
C ARG A 80 12.47 -9.37 19.35
N PHE A 81 12.17 -8.11 19.71
CA PHE A 81 12.99 -7.38 20.69
C PHE A 81 12.29 -7.37 22.06
N MET A 82 12.37 -8.49 22.78
CA MET A 82 11.94 -8.59 24.18
C MET A 82 13.08 -8.17 25.11
N LYS A 83 13.38 -6.87 25.18
CA LYS A 83 14.02 -6.26 26.35
C LYS A 83 13.38 -4.89 26.59
N ASP A 84 12.38 -4.91 27.45
CA ASP A 84 11.76 -3.78 28.15
C ASP A 84 11.19 -2.63 27.28
N CYS A 85 10.05 -2.89 26.61
CA CYS A 85 9.13 -1.81 26.23
C CYS A 85 8.04 -1.70 27.31
N SER A 86 8.40 -1.06 28.41
CA SER A 86 7.43 -0.64 29.41
C SER A 86 6.42 0.35 28.81
N SER A 87 5.14 0.00 29.00
CA SER A 87 3.92 0.78 28.72
C SER A 87 3.31 0.70 27.30
N ARG A 88 2.35 -0.23 27.21
CA ARG A 88 0.99 -0.08 26.63
C ARG A 88 0.90 0.67 25.30
N PHE A 89 0.90 -0.03 24.16
CA PHE A 89 -0.04 0.20 23.05
C PHE A 89 -0.03 -1.02 22.12
N MET A 90 -1.08 -1.84 22.16
CA MET A 90 -1.33 -2.89 21.16
C MET A 90 -1.96 -2.24 19.94
N LYS A 91 -1.20 -2.07 18.85
CA LYS A 91 -1.76 -2.08 17.49
C LYS A 91 -0.80 -2.78 16.51
N GLU A 92 -1.41 -3.53 15.60
CA GLU A 92 -0.81 -4.30 14.52
C GLU A 92 0.23 -3.48 13.76
N SER A 93 1.50 -3.89 13.84
CA SER A 93 2.65 -3.11 13.37
C SER A 93 3.46 -3.95 12.38
N VAL A 94 3.49 -3.52 11.10
CA VAL A 94 4.35 -4.09 10.05
C VAL A 94 5.69 -3.37 10.07
N VAL A 95 6.78 -4.11 10.30
CA VAL A 95 8.13 -3.54 10.41
C VAL A 95 8.77 -3.45 9.04
N VAL A 96 8.99 -2.23 8.53
CA VAL A 96 9.93 -1.97 7.44
C VAL A 96 11.19 -1.33 8.03
N GLY A 97 12.27 -2.10 8.12
CA GLY A 97 13.61 -1.62 8.53
C GLY A 97 14.04 -1.98 9.96
N ARG A 98 15.33 -2.27 10.12
CA ARG A 98 15.97 -2.89 11.31
C ARG A 98 16.17 -1.94 12.52
N GLN A 99 15.20 -1.13 12.90
CA GLN A 99 15.32 -0.33 14.13
C GLN A 99 14.08 -0.45 15.00
N CYS A 100 14.09 -1.43 15.92
CA CYS A 100 13.21 -1.43 17.07
C CYS A 100 13.77 -0.42 18.10
N CYS A 101 12.88 0.39 18.68
CA CYS A 101 13.14 1.48 19.64
C CYS A 101 13.74 2.79 19.09
N HIS A 102 13.14 3.37 18.06
CA HIS A 102 13.05 4.84 18.00
C HIS A 102 11.75 5.27 17.33
N VAL A 103 10.75 5.57 18.17
CA VAL A 103 9.59 6.37 17.77
C VAL A 103 10.09 7.78 17.54
N THR A 104 10.47 8.08 16.30
CA THR A 104 10.16 9.34 15.64
C THR A 104 10.65 9.25 14.21
N GLN A 105 9.72 9.17 13.28
CA GLN A 105 9.83 10.03 12.13
C GLN A 105 8.45 10.63 11.86
N ARG A 106 8.42 11.95 12.09
CA ARG A 106 7.43 12.91 11.65
C ARG A 106 6.75 12.44 10.36
N ALA A 107 5.42 12.44 10.38
CA ALA A 107 4.63 12.57 9.18
C ALA A 107 5.13 13.80 8.41
N LEU A 108 5.91 13.58 7.35
CA LEU A 108 6.29 14.59 6.36
C LEU A 108 6.86 13.89 5.12
N ILE A 109 5.99 13.21 4.38
CA ILE A 109 5.97 13.14 2.90
C ILE A 109 4.50 12.85 2.59
N VAL A 110 3.62 13.86 2.51
CA VAL A 110 3.38 14.63 1.28
C VAL A 110 3.18 16.12 1.60
N ARG A 111 4.20 16.93 1.33
CA ARG A 111 4.12 18.31 0.84
C ARG A 111 5.15 18.42 -0.29
N GLU A 112 4.77 19.14 -1.35
CA GLU A 112 5.41 19.24 -2.68
C GLU A 112 5.38 17.93 -3.48
N VAL A 113 4.73 17.84 -4.65
CA VAL A 113 4.97 18.63 -5.87
C VAL A 113 3.69 18.82 -6.69
N ALA A 114 3.47 20.08 -7.12
CA ALA A 114 2.53 20.62 -8.12
C ALA A 114 1.02 20.55 -7.84
#